data_AF-A0A1I6G6I8-F1
#
_entry.id   AF-A0A1I6G6I8-F1
#
_cell.length_a   1.000
_cell.length_b   1.000
_cell.length_c   1.000
_cell.angle_alpha   90.00
_cell.angle_beta   90.00
_cell.angle_gamma   90.00
#
_symmetry.space_group_name_H-M   'P 1'
#
loop_
_entity.id
_entity.type
_entity.pdbx_description
1 polymer ?
#
loop_
_entity_poly.entity_id
_entity_poly.type
_entity_poly.pdbx_seq_one_letter_code
_entity_poly.pdbx_strand_id
1 'polypeptide(L)'
;MAVALAAAGSAVTVTDVHPFDVPPELRFVEDDVVAASERADPGPAYRADAVYALNLPPELHRPVRDVAAAVDADFLFTTLGFDAPAVPCDAETLADGAETLYVVACDDRPKGQR
;
A
#
# COMPACT_ATOMS: atom_id res chain seq x y z
N MET A 1 7.38 -6.41 8.65
CA MET A 1 7.73 -5.24 7.80
C MET A 1 7.46 -3.91 8.50
N ALA A 2 6.22 -3.59 8.88
CA ALA A 2 5.85 -2.29 9.49
C ALA A 2 6.70 -1.88 10.71
N VAL A 3 6.91 -2.79 11.67
CA VAL A 3 7.76 -2.55 12.85
C VAL A 3 9.22 -2.24 12.45
N ALA A 4 9.76 -2.94 11.45
CA ALA A 4 11.13 -2.71 10.99
C ALA A 4 11.28 -1.34 10.32
N LEU A 5 10.27 -0.88 9.57
CA LEU A 5 10.25 0.47 8.99
C LEU A 5 10.20 1.54 10.09
N ALA A 6 9.34 1.36 11.10
CA ALA A 6 9.27 2.25 12.25
C ALA A 6 10.58 2.29 13.03
N ALA A 7 11.21 1.14 13.28
CA ALA A 7 12.51 1.04 13.95
C ALA A 7 13.65 1.69 13.14
N ALA A 8 13.54 1.72 11.80
CA ALA A 8 14.44 2.44 10.91
C ALA A 8 14.16 3.96 10.83
N GLY A 9 13.16 4.46 11.56
CA GLY A 9 12.82 5.89 11.65
C GLY A 9 11.77 6.36 10.64
N SER A 10 11.13 5.45 9.91
CA SER A 10 10.03 5.80 8.99
C SER A 10 8.73 6.02 9.77
N ALA A 11 7.93 7.00 9.37
CA ALA A 11 6.57 7.16 9.89
C ALA A 11 5.66 6.10 9.25
N VAL A 12 5.00 5.28 10.08
CA VAL A 12 4.13 4.19 9.62
C VAL A 12 2.75 4.35 10.25
N THR A 13 1.73 4.40 9.39
CA THR A 13 0.33 4.33 9.78
C THR A 13 -0.25 3.02 9.26
N VAL A 14 -0.96 2.29 10.12
CA VAL A 14 -1.64 1.04 9.79
C VAL A 14 -3.12 1.36 9.64
N THR A 15 -3.72 0.95 8.53
CA THR A 15 -5.15 1.16 8.25
C THR A 15 -5.84 -0.17 8.02
N ASP A 16 -7.01 -0.35 8.62
CA ASP A 16 -7.93 -1.47 8.35
C ASP A 16 -9.35 -1.04 8.75
N VAL A 17 -10.37 -1.72 8.23
CA VAL A 17 -11.76 -1.54 8.66
C VAL A 17 -12.04 -2.23 10.00
N HIS A 18 -11.19 -3.20 10.36
CA HIS A 18 -11.31 -3.93 11.61
C HIS A 18 -10.18 -3.52 12.56
N PRO A 19 -10.50 -3.01 13.76
CA PRO A 19 -9.47 -2.67 14.73
C PRO A 19 -8.73 -3.92 15.21
N PHE A 20 -7.40 -3.81 15.27
CA PHE A 20 -6.53 -4.81 15.89
C PHE A 20 -5.37 -4.13 16.62
N ASP A 21 -4.80 -4.85 17.59
CA ASP A 21 -3.66 -4.34 18.36
C ASP A 21 -2.43 -4.22 17.46
N VAL A 22 -1.87 -3.01 17.42
CA VAL A 22 -0.57 -2.74 16.82
C VAL A 22 0.46 -2.49 17.91
N PRO A 23 1.74 -2.82 17.68
CA PRO A 23 2.84 -2.41 18.55
C PRO A 23 2.81 -0.89 18.84
N PRO A 24 3.23 -0.45 20.03
CA PRO A 24 3.09 0.94 20.48
C PRO A 24 3.84 1.95 19.60
N GLU A 25 4.84 1.51 18.84
CA GLU A 25 5.56 2.30 17.85
C GLU A 25 4.77 2.57 16.55
N LEU A 26 3.64 1.89 16.34
CA LEU A 26 2.77 2.06 15.18
C LEU A 26 1.48 2.79 15.56
N ARG A 27 0.92 3.53 14.60
CA ARG A 27 -0.38 4.17 14.73
C ARG A 27 -1.41 3.42 13.92
N PHE A 28 -2.46 2.90 14.58
CA PHE A 28 -3.62 2.35 13.89
C PHE A 28 -4.66 3.46 13.59
N VAL A 29 -5.26 3.41 12.41
CA VAL A 29 -6.40 4.24 12.01
C VAL A 29 -7.45 3.33 11.38
N GLU A 30 -8.64 3.30 11.96
CA GLU A 30 -9.78 2.61 11.35
C GLU A 30 -10.27 3.42 10.15
N ASP A 31 -10.12 2.88 8.94
CA ASP A 31 -10.63 3.51 7.71
C ASP A 31 -10.87 2.46 6.62
N ASP A 32 -11.87 2.69 5.77
CA ASP A 32 -12.20 1.86 4.62
C ASP A 32 -11.57 2.45 3.36
N VAL A 33 -10.63 1.69 2.77
CA VAL A 33 -9.91 2.13 1.57
C VAL A 33 -10.82 2.25 0.35
N VAL A 34 -11.92 1.49 0.28
CA VAL A 34 -12.92 1.62 -0.78
C VAL A 34 -13.61 2.97 -0.64
N ALA A 35 -14.12 3.29 0.56
CA ALA A 35 -14.69 4.60 0.82
C ALA A 35 -13.65 5.75 0.70
N ALA A 36 -12.37 5.47 0.97
CA ALA A 36 -11.27 6.41 0.75
C ALA A 36 -11.06 6.74 -0.72
N SER A 37 -11.13 5.75 -1.60
CA SER A 37 -10.97 5.92 -3.04
C SER A 37 -12.06 6.78 -3.69
N GLU A 38 -13.24 6.87 -3.06
CA GLU A 38 -14.37 7.67 -3.54
C GLU A 38 -14.35 9.12 -3.03
N ARG A 39 -13.51 9.43 -2.03
CA ARG A 39 -13.36 10.79 -1.51
C ARG A 39 -12.52 11.65 -2.45
N ALA A 40 -12.79 12.95 -2.45
CA ALA A 40 -11.95 13.93 -3.15
C ALA A 40 -10.54 14.05 -2.52
N ASP A 41 -10.43 13.83 -1.21
CA ASP A 41 -9.16 13.66 -0.47
C ASP A 41 -9.29 12.35 0.33
N PRO A 42 -8.44 11.34 0.09
CA PRO A 42 -8.47 10.07 0.83
C PRO A 42 -8.31 10.26 2.34
N GLY A 43 -7.65 11.34 2.77
CA GLY A 43 -7.48 11.69 4.17
C GLY A 43 -6.05 11.52 4.68
N PRO A 44 -5.76 12.00 5.90
CA PRO A 44 -4.40 12.12 6.42
C PRO A 44 -3.70 10.79 6.67
N ALA A 45 -4.45 9.69 6.84
CA ALA A 45 -3.87 8.37 7.07
C ALA A 45 -3.14 7.82 5.83
N TYR A 46 -3.54 8.27 4.64
CA TYR A 46 -2.97 7.82 3.37
C TYR A 46 -1.86 8.73 2.84
N ARG A 47 -1.60 9.88 3.47
CA ARG A 47 -0.52 10.80 3.05
C ARG A 47 0.84 10.21 3.43
N ALA A 48 1.42 9.45 2.51
CA ALA A 48 2.69 8.75 2.67
C ALA A 48 3.44 8.69 1.34
N ASP A 49 4.74 8.39 1.37
CA ASP A 49 5.53 8.17 0.16
C ASP A 49 5.20 6.84 -0.52
N ALA A 50 4.67 5.87 0.24
CA ALA A 50 4.25 4.57 -0.26
C ALA A 50 3.06 4.02 0.52
N VAL A 51 2.17 3.33 -0.20
CA VAL A 51 1.06 2.52 0.34
C VAL A 51 1.39 1.07 0.09
N TYR A 52 1.48 0.29 1.18
CA TYR A 52 1.67 -1.15 1.11
C TYR A 52 0.43 -1.90 1.62
N ALA A 53 -0.01 -2.91 0.88
CA ALA A 53 -1.05 -3.81 1.32
C ALA A 53 -0.58 -5.27 1.40
N LEU A 54 -0.78 -5.88 2.57
CA LEU A 54 -0.44 -7.28 2.83
C LEU A 54 -1.58 -8.19 2.41
N ASN A 55 -1.32 -9.20 1.57
CA ASN A 55 -2.31 -10.19 1.15
C ASN A 55 -3.59 -9.57 0.58
N LEU A 56 -3.44 -8.54 -0.24
CA LEU A 56 -4.54 -7.75 -0.78
C LEU A 56 -5.38 -8.59 -1.76
N PRO A 57 -6.71 -8.71 -1.57
CA PRO A 57 -7.57 -9.40 -2.51
C PRO A 57 -7.80 -8.56 -3.78
N PRO A 58 -8.08 -9.21 -4.94
CA PRO A 58 -8.19 -8.55 -6.24
C PRO A 58 -9.16 -7.37 -6.32
N GLU A 59 -10.30 -7.46 -5.65
CA GLU A 59 -11.33 -6.42 -5.61
C GLU A 59 -10.86 -5.12 -4.98
N LEU A 60 -9.83 -5.17 -4.11
CA LEU A 60 -9.28 -3.99 -3.44
C LEU A 60 -8.07 -3.38 -4.18
N HIS A 61 -7.53 -4.04 -5.20
CA HIS A 61 -6.39 -3.53 -5.97
C HIS A 61 -6.64 -2.15 -6.57
N ARG A 62 -7.82 -1.94 -7.19
CA ARG A 62 -8.17 -0.66 -7.83
C ARG A 62 -8.41 0.46 -6.80
N PRO A 63 -9.24 0.26 -5.76
CA PRO A 63 -9.39 1.26 -4.71
C PRO A 63 -8.08 1.70 -4.06
N VAL A 64 -7.20 0.75 -3.71
CA VAL A 64 -5.91 1.08 -3.09
C VAL A 64 -5.00 1.84 -4.06
N ARG A 65 -4.96 1.43 -5.33
CA ARG A 65 -4.25 2.18 -6.38
C ARG A 65 -4.76 3.61 -6.49
N ASP A 66 -6.08 3.81 -6.50
CA ASP A 66 -6.68 5.13 -6.68
C ASP A 66 -6.39 6.05 -5.49
N VAL A 67 -6.39 5.49 -4.27
CA VAL A 67 -5.94 6.19 -3.06
C VAL A 67 -4.46 6.57 -3.14
N ALA A 68 -3.58 5.64 -3.51
CA ALA A 68 -2.15 5.90 -3.63
C ALA A 68 -1.85 6.95 -4.71
N ALA A 69 -2.51 6.87 -5.86
CA ALA A 69 -2.38 7.86 -6.94
C ALA A 69 -2.87 9.25 -6.50
N ALA A 70 -3.95 9.34 -5.72
CA ALA A 70 -4.47 10.61 -5.23
C ALA A 70 -3.52 11.34 -4.26
N VAL A 71 -2.60 10.63 -3.61
CA VAL A 71 -1.59 11.20 -2.71
C VAL A 71 -0.16 11.17 -3.27
N ASP A 72 0.00 10.76 -4.54
CA ASP A 72 1.31 10.56 -5.19
C ASP A 72 2.24 9.58 -4.44
N ALA A 73 1.66 8.50 -3.92
CA ALA A 73 2.37 7.43 -3.25
C ALA A 73 2.66 6.26 -4.19
N ASP A 74 3.81 5.61 -4.02
CA ASP A 74 4.06 4.32 -4.66
C ASP A 74 3.09 3.28 -4.09
N PHE A 75 2.49 2.44 -4.94
CA PHE A 75 1.58 1.38 -4.48
C PHE A 75 2.24 0.01 -4.62
N LEU A 76 2.36 -0.69 -3.50
CA LEU A 76 2.92 -2.02 -3.42
C LEU A 76 1.95 -2.98 -2.72
N PHE A 77 1.89 -4.23 -3.15
CA PHE A 77 1.08 -5.22 -2.45
C PHE A 77 1.60 -6.64 -2.63
N THR A 78 1.25 -7.50 -1.68
CA THR A 78 1.35 -8.95 -1.84
C THR A 78 -0.05 -9.54 -1.98
N THR A 79 -0.15 -10.76 -2.50
CA THR A 79 -1.40 -11.52 -2.59
C THR A 79 -1.19 -12.89 -1.97
N LEU A 80 -2.26 -13.62 -1.68
CA LEU A 80 -2.18 -15.03 -1.30
C LEU A 80 -1.76 -15.96 -2.46
N GLY A 81 -1.55 -15.43 -3.67
CA GLY A 81 -0.99 -16.15 -4.82
C GLY A 81 -2.00 -16.96 -5.65
N PHE A 82 -3.29 -16.91 -5.33
CA PHE A 82 -4.32 -17.65 -6.07
C PHE A 82 -4.84 -16.89 -7.30
N ASP A 83 -4.87 -15.56 -7.21
CA ASP A 83 -5.43 -14.68 -8.24
C ASP A 83 -4.34 -13.80 -8.87
N ALA A 84 -4.48 -13.54 -10.17
CA ALA A 84 -3.63 -12.59 -10.86
C ALA A 84 -3.96 -11.14 -10.42
N PRO A 85 -2.98 -10.22 -10.43
CA PRO A 85 -3.21 -8.80 -10.23
C PRO A 85 -4.33 -8.24 -11.13
N ALA A 86 -5.19 -7.41 -10.53
CA ALA A 86 -6.33 -6.78 -11.21
C ALA A 86 -6.02 -5.36 -11.74
N VAL A 87 -4.79 -4.91 -11.51
CA VAL A 87 -4.22 -3.64 -11.97
C VAL A 87 -2.87 -3.93 -12.63
N PRO A 88 -2.42 -3.13 -13.61
CA PRO A 88 -1.07 -3.23 -14.15
C PRO A 88 -0.02 -3.07 -13.06
N CYS A 89 0.94 -3.99 -12.99
CA CYS A 89 2.02 -3.98 -12.02
C CYS A 89 3.24 -4.73 -12.53
N ASP A 90 4.41 -4.35 -12.04
CA ASP A 90 5.61 -5.17 -12.12
C ASP A 90 5.63 -6.17 -10.95
N ALA A 91 6.24 -7.33 -11.16
CA ALA A 91 6.39 -8.35 -10.13
C ALA A 91 7.86 -8.51 -9.73
N GLU A 92 8.14 -8.42 -8.44
CA GLU A 92 9.45 -8.65 -7.84
C GLU A 92 9.38 -9.82 -6.87
N THR A 93 10.26 -10.82 -7.06
CA THR A 93 10.38 -11.93 -6.12
C THR A 93 11.31 -11.54 -4.98
N LEU A 94 10.84 -11.66 -3.74
CA LEU A 94 11.63 -11.31 -2.56
C LEU A 94 12.74 -12.34 -2.28
N ALA A 95 13.73 -11.96 -1.46
CA ALA A 95 15.04 -12.63 -1.33
C ALA A 95 15.01 -14.09 -0.85
N ASP A 96 13.86 -14.63 -0.46
CA ASP A 96 13.64 -16.03 -0.07
C ASP A 96 12.80 -16.84 -1.07
N GLY A 97 12.33 -16.20 -2.15
CA GLY A 97 11.48 -16.83 -3.17
C GLY A 97 10.08 -17.20 -2.70
N ALA A 98 9.71 -16.88 -1.47
CA ALA A 98 8.44 -17.27 -0.86
C ALA A 98 7.31 -16.29 -1.18
N GLU A 99 7.65 -15.01 -1.34
CA GLU A 99 6.70 -13.93 -1.58
C GLU A 99 7.02 -13.17 -2.87
N THR A 100 5.94 -12.80 -3.58
CA THR A 100 6.00 -11.89 -4.73
C THR A 100 5.41 -10.56 -4.33
N LEU A 101 6.19 -9.51 -4.49
CA LEU A 101 5.78 -8.12 -4.35
C LEU A 101 5.32 -7.61 -5.70
N TYR A 102 4.11 -7.08 -5.76
CA TYR A 102 3.61 -6.37 -6.92
C TYR A 102 3.81 -4.87 -6.72
N VAL A 103 4.42 -4.22 -7.70
CA VAL A 103 4.70 -2.79 -7.70
C VAL A 103 3.85 -2.13 -8.77
N VAL A 104 2.97 -1.23 -8.35
CA VAL A 104 2.11 -0.46 -9.24
C VAL A 104 2.73 0.91 -9.40
N ALA A 105 3.16 1.21 -10.63
CA ALA A 105 3.64 2.54 -10.96
C ALA A 105 2.47 3.55 -10.81
N CYS A 106 2.69 4.60 -10.02
CA CYS A 106 1.98 5.86 -10.24
C CYS A 106 2.39 6.32 -11.65
N ASP A 107 1.42 6.62 -12.53
CA ASP A 107 1.63 6.93 -13.95
C ASP A 107 2.92 7.72 -14.20
N ASP A 108 3.75 7.24 -15.13
CA ASP A 108 5.12 7.69 -15.44
C ASP A 108 5.47 9.09 -14.92
N ARG A 109 6.11 9.16 -13.74
CA ARG A 109 7.06 10.25 -13.49
C ARG A 109 7.99 10.28 -14.70
N PRO A 110 8.12 11.40 -15.44
CA PRO A 110 9.10 11.44 -16.51
C PRO A 110 10.47 11.11 -15.90
N LYS A 111 11.06 9.99 -16.31
CA LYS A 111 12.43 9.61 -15.95
C LYS A 111 13.37 10.70 -16.48
N GLY A 112 13.69 11.70 -15.66
CA GLY A 112 14.49 12.83 -16.14
C GLY A 112 14.79 13.94 -15.14
N GLN A 113 15.56 13.67 -14.07
CA GLN A 113 16.79 14.43 -13.80
C GLN A 113 17.63 13.78 -12.70
N ARG A 114 18.94 13.84 -12.95
CA ARG A 114 20.05 13.29 -12.17
C ARG A 114 20.22 13.96 -10.81
#